data_AF-A0A8T7DQA2-F1
#
_entry.id   AF-A0A8T7DQA2-F1
#
_cell.length_a   1.000
_cell.length_b   1.000
_cell.length_c   1.000
_cell.angle_alpha   90.00
_cell.angle_beta   90.00
_cell.angle_gamma   90.00
#
_symmetry.space_group_name_H-M   'P 1'
#
loop_
_entity.id
_entity.type
_entity.pdbx_description
1 polymer ?
#
loop_
_entity_poly.entity_id
_entity_poly.type
_entity_poly.pdbx_seq_one_letter_code
_entity_poly.pdbx_strand_id
1 'polypeptide(L)'
;MPLFANSISKRLILTLILAVQLSACGEYATKGAGSGAATGAASGAVGGLVSALVFGGDPVEAAARGAVYGGAVGATAGAMGGAQVDKQVAQQREATEEALRKSIGDDAFKGLQALADCDHDVSLQQAALARQSANPNFSLAGLWLQVLSYADKGEDTSARELFPDVVKSDWDIKNEAQAETTMRDSLNKLMDIREQYKLPRSCS
;
A
#
# COMPACT_ATOMS: atom_id res chain seq x y z
N MET A 1 -63.18 31.87 1.61
CA MET A 1 -61.72 32.06 1.82
C MET A 1 -61.04 30.69 1.81
N PRO A 2 -60.01 30.49 0.97
CA PRO A 2 -59.45 29.17 0.63
C PRO A 2 -58.26 28.81 1.53
N LEU A 3 -58.28 27.64 2.19
CA LEU A 3 -57.19 27.19 3.08
C LEU A 3 -56.84 25.69 2.93
N PHE A 4 -56.99 25.08 1.75
CA PHE A 4 -56.62 23.67 1.55
C PHE A 4 -55.59 23.41 0.44
N ALA A 5 -55.14 24.43 -0.31
CA ALA A 5 -54.24 24.23 -1.45
C ALA A 5 -52.74 24.12 -1.08
N ASN A 6 -52.34 24.47 0.14
CA ASN A 6 -50.93 24.75 0.45
C ASN A 6 -50.13 23.57 1.06
N SER A 7 -50.80 22.47 1.44
CA SER A 7 -50.13 21.34 2.12
C SER A 7 -49.63 20.24 1.18
N ILE A 8 -50.21 20.11 -0.02
CA ILE A 8 -49.87 19.03 -0.97
C ILE A 8 -48.59 19.40 -1.74
N SER A 9 -48.41 20.67 -2.11
CA SER A 9 -47.23 21.17 -2.81
C SER A 9 -45.94 21.07 -1.96
N LYS A 10 -46.01 21.39 -0.66
CA LYS A 10 -44.84 21.28 0.24
C LYS A 10 -44.36 19.84 0.44
N ARG A 11 -45.27 18.86 0.50
CA ARG A 11 -44.88 17.45 0.63
C ARG A 11 -44.28 16.91 -0.67
N LEU A 12 -44.82 17.28 -1.83
CA LEU A 12 -44.27 16.86 -3.13
C LEU A 12 -42.88 17.43 -3.41
N ILE A 13 -42.62 18.68 -3.01
CA ILE A 13 -41.31 19.33 -3.15
C ILE A 13 -40.28 18.70 -2.20
N LEU A 14 -40.68 18.33 -0.98
CA LEU A 14 -39.78 17.70 -0.01
C LEU A 14 -39.35 16.28 -0.45
N THR A 15 -40.24 15.51 -1.10
CA THR A 15 -39.89 14.18 -1.63
C THR A 15 -38.99 14.25 -2.87
N LEU A 16 -39.13 15.29 -3.70
CA LEU A 16 -38.34 15.45 -4.92
C LEU A 16 -36.89 15.87 -4.63
N ILE A 17 -36.64 16.67 -3.58
CA ILE A 17 -35.28 17.08 -3.17
C ILE A 17 -34.50 15.90 -2.56
N LEU A 18 -35.18 14.93 -1.93
CA LEU A 18 -34.54 13.75 -1.34
C LEU A 18 -34.12 12.72 -2.40
N ALA A 19 -34.76 12.70 -3.57
CA ALA A 19 -34.44 11.77 -4.65
C ALA A 19 -33.22 12.20 -5.49
N VAL A 20 -32.88 13.49 -5.51
CA VAL A 20 -31.77 14.03 -6.32
C VAL A 20 -30.38 13.80 -5.67
N GLN A 21 -30.34 13.44 -4.39
CA GLN A 21 -29.07 13.20 -3.68
C GLN A 21 -28.47 11.79 -3.91
N LEU A 22 -29.15 10.90 -4.63
CA LEU A 22 -28.68 9.53 -4.91
C LEU A 22 -27.99 9.36 -6.26
N SER A 23 -28.00 10.35 -7.16
CA SER A 23 -27.40 10.23 -8.50
C SER A 23 -26.04 10.93 -8.67
N ALA A 24 -25.44 11.45 -7.61
CA ALA A 24 -24.10 12.09 -7.66
C ALA A 24 -22.93 11.17 -7.25
N CYS A 25 -23.21 9.95 -6.77
CA CYS A 25 -22.19 8.96 -6.40
C CYS A 25 -21.99 7.92 -7.52
N GLY A 26 -21.51 8.33 -8.69
CA GLY A 26 -21.29 7.40 -9.81
C GLY A 26 -19.85 7.39 -10.32
N GLU A 27 -19.28 8.57 -10.58
CA GLU A 27 -18.01 8.70 -11.32
C GLU A 27 -16.77 8.63 -10.42
N TYR A 28 -16.84 9.15 -9.18
CA TYR A 28 -15.70 9.24 -8.27
C TYR A 28 -15.49 7.97 -7.43
N ALA A 29 -16.59 7.30 -7.05
CA ALA A 29 -16.54 6.07 -6.25
C ALA A 29 -15.93 4.91 -7.05
N THR A 30 -16.25 4.79 -8.33
CA THR A 30 -15.71 3.74 -9.23
C THR A 30 -14.23 3.96 -9.55
N LYS A 31 -13.79 5.21 -9.71
CA LYS A 31 -12.37 5.55 -9.93
C LYS A 31 -11.52 5.37 -8.66
N GLY A 32 -12.04 5.76 -7.49
CA GLY A 32 -11.40 5.55 -6.19
C GLY A 32 -11.33 4.07 -5.78
N ALA A 33 -12.35 3.27 -6.11
CA ALA A 33 -12.36 1.82 -5.89
C ALA A 33 -11.24 1.10 -6.64
N GLY A 34 -11.09 1.43 -7.93
CA GLY A 34 -10.06 0.83 -8.77
C GLY A 34 -8.65 1.26 -8.37
N SER A 35 -8.47 2.52 -7.96
CA SER A 35 -7.18 3.02 -7.47
C SER A 35 -6.81 2.41 -6.13
N GLY A 36 -7.77 2.31 -5.20
CA GLY A 36 -7.59 1.59 -3.94
C GLY A 36 -7.13 0.17 -4.20
N ALA A 37 -7.83 -0.57 -5.08
CA ALA A 37 -7.54 -1.96 -5.50
C ALA A 37 -6.09 -2.16 -5.86
N ALA A 38 -5.65 -1.32 -6.77
CA ALA A 38 -4.32 -1.31 -7.29
C ALA A 38 -3.27 -1.05 -6.20
N THR A 39 -3.47 0.01 -5.41
CA THR A 39 -2.58 0.43 -4.32
C THR A 39 -2.47 -0.62 -3.23
N GLY A 40 -3.60 -1.19 -2.79
CA GLY A 40 -3.60 -2.26 -1.80
C GLY A 40 -2.80 -3.46 -2.30
N ALA A 41 -2.99 -3.85 -3.57
CA ALA A 41 -2.28 -4.95 -4.19
C ALA A 41 -0.79 -4.72 -4.29
N ALA A 42 -0.43 -3.53 -4.75
CA ALA A 42 0.94 -3.15 -4.91
C ALA A 42 1.65 -3.11 -3.56
N SER A 43 1.05 -2.47 -2.55
CA SER A 43 1.62 -2.39 -1.21
C SER A 43 1.69 -3.76 -0.51
N GLY A 44 0.73 -4.65 -0.72
CA GLY A 44 0.81 -6.02 -0.24
C GLY A 44 1.94 -6.81 -0.90
N ALA A 45 2.09 -6.69 -2.22
CA ALA A 45 3.17 -7.34 -2.98
C ALA A 45 4.55 -6.83 -2.56
N VAL A 46 4.68 -5.51 -2.38
CA VAL A 46 5.89 -4.84 -1.90
C VAL A 46 6.19 -5.18 -0.44
N GLY A 47 5.15 -5.29 0.40
CA GLY A 47 5.21 -5.81 1.76
C GLY A 47 5.74 -7.24 1.84
N GLY A 48 5.26 -8.11 0.96
CA GLY A 48 5.74 -9.48 0.81
C GLY A 48 7.20 -9.54 0.34
N LEU A 49 7.58 -8.67 -0.60
CA LEU A 49 8.94 -8.56 -1.09
C LEU A 49 9.91 -8.12 0.01
N VAL A 50 9.61 -7.04 0.72
CA VAL A 50 10.47 -6.55 1.81
C VAL A 50 10.51 -7.53 2.98
N SER A 51 9.41 -8.23 3.25
CA SER A 51 9.43 -9.33 4.23
C SER A 51 10.35 -10.47 3.78
N ALA A 52 10.35 -10.86 2.50
CA ALA A 52 11.29 -11.88 2.01
C ALA A 52 12.75 -11.42 2.04
N LEU A 53 13.01 -10.11 1.84
CA LEU A 53 14.34 -9.54 2.02
C LEU A 53 14.81 -9.63 3.48
N VAL A 54 13.94 -9.30 4.43
CA VAL A 54 14.30 -9.24 5.85
C VAL A 54 14.31 -10.61 6.53
N PHE A 55 13.41 -11.52 6.14
CA PHE A 55 13.19 -12.81 6.82
C PHE A 55 13.68 -14.03 6.03
N GLY A 56 14.21 -13.81 4.83
CA GLY A 56 14.51 -14.87 3.89
C GLY A 56 13.26 -15.52 3.30
N GLY A 57 13.44 -16.18 2.15
CA GLY A 57 12.37 -16.82 1.39
C GLY A 57 12.41 -16.45 -0.08
N ASP A 58 11.58 -17.09 -0.90
CA ASP A 58 11.47 -16.72 -2.31
C ASP A 58 10.69 -15.39 -2.44
N PRO A 59 11.31 -14.31 -2.94
CA PRO A 59 10.68 -13.00 -3.01
C PRO A 59 9.55 -12.94 -4.04
N VAL A 60 9.52 -13.84 -5.03
CA VAL A 60 8.43 -13.94 -6.01
C VAL A 60 7.23 -14.61 -5.36
N GLU A 61 7.43 -15.67 -4.57
CA GLU A 61 6.36 -16.32 -3.81
C GLU A 61 5.81 -15.40 -2.72
N ALA A 62 6.67 -14.70 -1.98
CA ALA A 62 6.25 -13.76 -0.95
C ALA A 62 5.55 -12.54 -1.55
N ALA A 63 6.04 -12.01 -2.68
CA ALA A 63 5.35 -10.95 -3.41
C ALA A 63 4.03 -11.45 -4.00
N ALA A 64 3.96 -12.63 -4.62
CA ALA A 64 2.71 -13.17 -5.19
C ALA A 64 1.66 -13.40 -4.10
N ARG A 65 2.07 -13.95 -2.96
CA ARG A 65 1.23 -14.03 -1.76
C ARG A 65 0.77 -12.62 -1.37
N GLY A 66 1.71 -11.72 -1.11
CA GLY A 66 1.44 -10.32 -0.76
C GLY A 66 0.52 -9.59 -1.75
N ALA A 67 0.63 -9.86 -3.05
CA ALA A 67 -0.09 -9.24 -4.16
C ALA A 67 -1.54 -9.71 -4.23
N VAL A 68 -1.76 -11.04 -4.10
CA VAL A 68 -3.10 -11.64 -4.00
C VAL A 68 -3.85 -11.06 -2.79
N TYR A 69 -3.16 -10.89 -1.66
CA TYR A 69 -3.77 -10.38 -0.44
C TYR A 69 -3.96 -8.86 -0.46
N GLY A 70 -2.98 -8.13 -0.99
CA GLY A 70 -3.03 -6.69 -1.19
C GLY A 70 -4.19 -6.28 -2.10
N GLY A 71 -4.40 -6.99 -3.22
CA GLY A 71 -5.38 -6.59 -4.23
C GLY A 71 -6.82 -6.70 -3.75
N ALA A 72 -7.04 -7.59 -2.78
CA ALA A 72 -8.30 -7.65 -2.04
C ALA A 72 -8.48 -6.45 -1.08
N VAL A 73 -7.39 -5.94 -0.46
CA VAL A 73 -7.41 -4.80 0.47
C VAL A 73 -7.78 -3.51 -0.23
N GLY A 74 -7.27 -3.35 -1.44
CA GLY A 74 -7.55 -2.17 -2.21
C GLY A 74 -8.96 -2.14 -2.81
N ALA A 75 -9.43 -3.29 -3.32
CA ALA A 75 -10.65 -3.34 -4.13
C ALA A 75 -11.90 -3.03 -3.31
N THR A 76 -11.80 -3.22 -1.99
CA THR A 76 -12.88 -2.97 -1.04
C THR A 76 -12.92 -1.52 -0.54
N ALA A 77 -11.85 -0.72 -0.69
CA ALA A 77 -11.86 0.70 -0.33
C ALA A 77 -12.76 1.56 -1.23
N GLY A 78 -13.23 1.04 -2.37
CA GLY A 78 -14.32 1.70 -3.12
C GLY A 78 -15.42 0.79 -3.67
N ALA A 79 -15.40 -0.52 -3.40
CA ALA A 79 -16.52 -1.40 -3.71
C ALA A 79 -17.27 -1.80 -2.43
N MET A 80 -18.01 -0.86 -1.82
CA MET A 80 -19.12 -1.23 -0.94
C MET A 80 -20.22 -1.85 -1.82
N GLY A 81 -20.17 -3.16 -2.03
CA GLY A 81 -21.14 -3.86 -2.86
C GLY A 81 -20.95 -5.37 -2.94
N GLY A 82 -21.06 -6.09 -1.81
CA GLY A 82 -21.08 -7.57 -1.86
C GLY A 82 -20.96 -8.33 -0.54
N ALA A 83 -21.84 -8.09 0.43
CA ALA A 83 -21.77 -8.55 1.83
C ALA A 83 -21.67 -10.07 2.12
N GLN A 84 -21.55 -10.96 1.12
CA GLN A 84 -21.59 -12.42 1.34
C GLN A 84 -20.42 -13.21 0.73
N VAL A 85 -19.60 -12.59 -0.14
CA VAL A 85 -18.27 -13.13 -0.53
C VAL A 85 -17.17 -12.63 0.42
N ASP A 86 -17.49 -11.62 1.24
CA ASP A 86 -16.55 -10.79 2.00
C ASP A 86 -15.86 -11.43 3.21
N LYS A 87 -16.49 -12.33 3.98
CA LYS A 87 -15.95 -12.66 5.32
C LYS A 87 -14.63 -13.43 5.28
N GLN A 88 -14.50 -14.44 4.42
CA GLN A 88 -13.27 -15.23 4.36
C GLN A 88 -12.12 -14.44 3.76
N VAL A 89 -12.40 -13.63 2.73
CA VAL A 89 -11.41 -12.74 2.10
C VAL A 89 -11.00 -11.61 3.05
N ALA A 90 -11.94 -11.01 3.78
CA ALA A 90 -11.65 -9.98 4.78
C ALA A 90 -10.89 -10.54 5.99
N GLN A 91 -11.22 -11.76 6.44
CA GLN A 91 -10.47 -12.42 7.52
C GLN A 91 -9.05 -12.79 7.09
N GLN A 92 -8.87 -13.29 5.87
CA GLN A 92 -7.53 -13.54 5.31
C GLN A 92 -6.73 -12.24 5.11
N ARG A 93 -7.41 -11.15 4.74
CA ARG A 93 -6.82 -9.81 4.68
C ARG A 93 -6.28 -9.38 6.03
N GLU A 94 -7.13 -9.33 7.05
CA GLU A 94 -6.74 -8.87 8.38
C GLU A 94 -5.61 -9.73 8.94
N ALA A 95 -5.71 -11.05 8.81
CA ALA A 95 -4.67 -11.97 9.29
C ALA A 95 -3.31 -11.75 8.58
N THR A 96 -3.31 -11.44 7.28
CA THR A 96 -2.07 -11.26 6.51
C THR A 96 -1.46 -9.87 6.72
N GLU A 97 -2.29 -8.84 6.74
CA GLU A 97 -1.88 -7.47 7.07
C GLU A 97 -1.30 -7.44 8.49
N GLU A 98 -1.94 -8.14 9.43
CA GLU A 98 -1.43 -8.34 10.78
C GLU A 98 -0.14 -9.17 10.79
N ALA A 99 -0.01 -10.21 9.96
CA ALA A 99 1.23 -10.98 9.86
C ALA A 99 2.40 -10.14 9.33
N LEU A 100 2.17 -9.31 8.31
CA LEU A 100 3.16 -8.36 7.79
C LEU A 100 3.50 -7.31 8.84
N ARG A 101 2.51 -6.70 9.50
CA ARG A 101 2.77 -5.76 10.61
C ARG A 101 3.54 -6.39 11.75
N LYS A 102 3.28 -7.66 12.07
CA LYS A 102 4.05 -8.41 13.07
C LYS A 102 5.48 -8.70 12.62
N SER A 103 5.73 -8.82 11.32
CA SER A 103 7.06 -9.09 10.77
C SER A 103 7.87 -7.81 10.65
N ILE A 104 7.38 -6.79 9.96
CA ILE A 104 8.14 -5.57 9.64
C ILE A 104 7.81 -4.36 10.53
N GLY A 105 6.76 -4.43 11.33
CA GLY A 105 6.26 -3.31 12.14
C GLY A 105 5.27 -2.43 11.39
N ASP A 106 4.43 -1.73 12.16
CA ASP A 106 3.38 -0.85 11.61
C ASP A 106 3.95 0.31 10.79
N ASP A 107 5.07 0.88 11.24
CA ASP A 107 5.70 2.02 10.57
C ASP A 107 6.26 1.59 9.21
N ALA A 108 7.05 0.51 9.15
CA ALA A 108 7.57 0.01 7.88
C ALA A 108 6.43 -0.40 6.93
N PHE A 109 5.37 -1.02 7.45
CA PHE A 109 4.20 -1.37 6.66
C PHE A 109 3.54 -0.14 6.02
N LYS A 110 3.26 0.91 6.81
CA LYS A 110 2.70 2.17 6.29
C LYS A 110 3.64 2.83 5.27
N GLY A 111 4.94 2.75 5.50
CA GLY A 111 5.92 3.30 4.57
C GLY A 111 5.96 2.56 3.23
N LEU A 112 5.81 1.23 3.22
CA LEU A 112 5.69 0.46 1.97
C LEU A 112 4.40 0.77 1.20
N GLN A 113 3.30 1.09 1.90
CA GLN A 113 2.08 1.61 1.27
C GLN A 113 2.35 2.94 0.58
N ALA A 114 2.95 3.89 1.29
CA ALA A 114 3.32 5.19 0.75
C ALA A 114 4.28 5.08 -0.44
N LEU A 115 5.29 4.20 -0.35
CA LEU A 115 6.21 3.93 -1.46
C LEU A 115 5.46 3.42 -2.69
N ALA A 116 4.55 2.46 -2.54
CA ALA A 116 3.75 1.94 -3.66
C ALA A 116 2.96 3.06 -4.37
N ASP A 117 2.49 4.05 -3.60
CA ASP A 117 1.72 5.23 -4.05
C ASP A 117 2.59 6.41 -4.53
N CYS A 118 3.90 6.24 -4.63
CA CYS A 118 4.84 7.31 -4.98
C CYS A 118 4.91 8.46 -3.96
N ASP A 119 4.46 8.24 -2.73
CA ASP A 119 4.62 9.20 -1.63
C ASP A 119 5.94 8.93 -0.89
N HIS A 120 7.04 9.36 -1.50
CA HIS A 120 8.38 9.13 -0.96
C HIS A 120 8.61 9.85 0.36
N ASP A 121 7.99 11.01 0.58
CA ASP A 121 8.17 11.79 1.81
C ASP A 121 7.56 11.05 3.01
N VAL A 122 6.33 10.54 2.87
CA VAL A 122 5.70 9.70 3.91
C VAL A 122 6.46 8.39 4.05
N SER A 123 6.87 7.77 2.94
CA SER A 123 7.66 6.53 2.98
C SER A 123 8.94 6.70 3.81
N LEU A 124 9.72 7.74 3.53
CA LEU A 124 10.97 8.05 4.26
C LEU A 124 10.71 8.37 5.73
N GLN A 125 9.63 9.12 6.05
CA GLN A 125 9.25 9.40 7.44
C GLN A 125 8.94 8.11 8.20
N GLN A 126 8.11 7.23 7.63
CA GLN A 126 7.74 5.96 8.23
C GLN A 126 8.94 5.01 8.36
N ALA A 127 9.83 5.01 7.36
CA ALA A 127 11.08 4.26 7.41
C ALA A 127 11.99 4.73 8.57
N ALA A 128 12.07 6.04 8.79
CA ALA A 128 12.81 6.61 9.91
C ALA A 128 12.21 6.26 11.28
N LEU A 129 10.88 6.14 11.38
CA LEU A 129 10.22 5.63 12.59
C LEU A 129 10.53 4.15 12.82
N ALA A 130 10.41 3.32 11.77
CA ALA A 130 10.72 1.89 11.85
C ALA A 130 12.17 1.63 12.28
N ARG A 131 13.15 2.42 11.79
CA ARG A 131 14.57 2.37 12.18
C ARG A 131 14.83 2.64 13.66
N GLN A 132 13.91 3.29 14.37
CA GLN A 132 14.02 3.57 15.81
C GLN A 132 13.51 2.42 16.68
N SER A 133 12.94 1.38 16.07
CA SER A 133 12.40 0.24 16.81
C SER A 133 13.51 -0.53 17.53
N ALA A 134 13.21 -0.95 18.77
CA ALA A 134 14.07 -1.88 19.51
C ALA A 134 14.03 -3.30 18.91
N ASN A 135 13.05 -3.61 18.05
CA ASN A 135 13.02 -4.87 17.32
C ASN A 135 13.96 -4.80 16.11
N PRO A 136 15.00 -5.64 16.03
CA PRO A 136 16.00 -5.59 14.97
C PRO A 136 15.41 -5.79 13.57
N ASN A 137 14.35 -6.59 13.45
CA ASN A 137 13.72 -6.84 12.16
C ASN A 137 12.93 -5.62 11.66
N PHE A 138 12.28 -4.88 12.57
CA PHE A 138 11.54 -3.67 12.22
C PHE A 138 12.53 -2.57 11.83
N SER A 139 13.64 -2.46 12.59
CA SER A 139 14.72 -1.54 12.26
C SER A 139 15.34 -1.84 10.90
N LEU A 140 15.58 -3.13 10.60
CA LEU A 140 16.11 -3.55 9.30
C LEU A 140 15.12 -3.30 8.16
N ALA A 141 13.83 -3.57 8.37
CA ALA A 141 12.78 -3.23 7.41
C ALA A 141 12.73 -1.72 7.12
N GLY A 142 12.86 -0.89 8.16
CA GLY A 142 12.97 0.57 8.02
C GLY A 142 14.21 1.01 7.24
N LEU A 143 15.36 0.35 7.45
CA LEU A 143 16.59 0.65 6.71
C LEU A 143 16.44 0.33 5.21
N TRP A 144 15.94 -0.86 4.87
CA TRP A 144 15.68 -1.24 3.48
C TRP A 144 14.63 -0.34 2.83
N LEU A 145 13.59 0.05 3.57
CA LEU A 145 12.58 0.98 3.07
C LEU A 145 13.19 2.35 2.73
N GLN A 146 14.15 2.87 3.51
CA GLN A 146 14.86 4.11 3.16
C GLN A 146 15.66 3.96 1.87
N VAL A 147 16.43 2.87 1.75
CA VAL A 147 17.20 2.53 0.54
C VAL A 147 16.30 2.54 -0.70
N LEU A 148 15.18 1.81 -0.64
CA LEU A 148 14.24 1.71 -1.75
C LEU A 148 13.55 3.04 -2.05
N SER A 149 13.20 3.82 -1.02
CA SER A 149 12.53 5.11 -1.20
C SER A 149 13.45 6.14 -1.87
N TYR A 150 14.71 6.22 -1.45
CA TYR A 150 15.69 7.10 -2.10
C TYR A 150 15.92 6.71 -3.55
N ALA A 151 16.13 5.42 -3.80
CA ALA A 151 16.41 4.94 -5.15
C ALA A 151 15.20 5.08 -6.10
N ASP A 152 13.98 4.81 -5.61
CA ASP A 152 12.74 5.01 -6.39
C ASP A 152 12.46 6.49 -6.70
N LYS A 153 12.94 7.41 -5.86
CA LYS A 153 12.92 8.87 -6.07
C LYS A 153 14.02 9.36 -7.03
N GLY A 154 14.93 8.48 -7.46
CA GLY A 154 16.09 8.84 -8.29
C GLY A 154 17.28 9.40 -7.51
N GLU A 155 17.26 9.34 -6.17
CA GLU A 155 18.34 9.77 -5.28
C GLU A 155 19.31 8.60 -5.01
N ASP A 156 19.88 8.01 -6.07
CA ASP A 156 20.74 6.82 -5.98
C ASP A 156 21.95 6.99 -5.04
N THR A 157 22.50 8.21 -4.97
CA THR A 157 23.62 8.51 -4.05
C THR A 157 23.18 8.35 -2.59
N SER A 158 22.05 8.93 -2.21
CA SER A 158 21.48 8.79 -0.86
C SER A 158 21.18 7.34 -0.51
N ALA A 159 20.69 6.56 -1.48
CA ALA A 159 20.45 5.12 -1.27
C ALA A 159 21.76 4.35 -1.01
N ARG A 160 22.82 4.63 -1.79
CA ARG A 160 24.13 3.96 -1.66
C ARG A 160 24.86 4.31 -0.36
N GLU A 161 24.66 5.52 0.16
CA GLU A 161 25.22 5.94 1.46
C GLU A 161 24.73 5.06 2.62
N LEU A 162 23.58 4.38 2.46
CA LEU A 162 23.02 3.47 3.45
C LEU A 162 23.54 2.02 3.33
N PHE A 163 24.26 1.66 2.26
CA PHE A 163 24.72 0.27 2.08
C PHE A 163 25.69 -0.22 3.16
N PRO A 164 26.60 0.59 3.73
CA PRO A 164 27.39 0.17 4.88
C PRO A 164 26.53 -0.22 6.09
N ASP A 165 25.44 0.51 6.33
CA ASP A 165 24.48 0.19 7.40
C ASP A 165 23.72 -1.11 7.08
N VAL A 166 23.38 -1.35 5.81
CA VAL A 166 22.71 -2.58 5.35
C VAL A 166 23.63 -3.78 5.59
N VAL A 167 24.88 -3.74 5.11
CA VAL A 167 25.85 -4.83 5.30
C VAL A 167 26.08 -5.14 6.78
N LYS A 168 26.01 -4.11 7.65
CA LYS A 168 26.15 -4.28 9.10
C LYS A 168 24.92 -4.92 9.75
N SER A 169 23.73 -4.63 9.25
CA SER A 169 22.45 -4.97 9.90
C SER A 169 21.78 -6.21 9.30
N ASP A 170 22.02 -6.46 8.02
CA ASP A 170 21.49 -7.58 7.25
C ASP A 170 22.56 -8.66 7.09
N TRP A 171 22.38 -9.76 7.83
CA TRP A 171 23.35 -10.85 7.89
C TRP A 171 23.46 -11.64 6.58
N ASP A 172 22.50 -11.50 5.65
CA ASP A 172 22.53 -12.15 4.34
C ASP A 172 23.27 -11.34 3.28
N ILE A 173 23.48 -10.04 3.51
CA ILE A 173 24.20 -9.13 2.62
C ILE A 173 25.67 -9.06 3.01
N LYS A 174 26.55 -9.58 2.14
CA LYS A 174 27.98 -9.72 2.43
C LYS A 174 28.82 -8.48 2.07
N ASN A 175 28.31 -7.63 1.19
CA ASN A 175 29.01 -6.43 0.72
C ASN A 175 28.04 -5.45 0.05
N GLU A 176 28.52 -4.22 -0.17
CA GLU A 176 27.71 -3.14 -0.77
C GLU A 176 27.27 -3.45 -2.21
N ALA A 177 28.06 -4.21 -2.98
CA ALA A 177 27.66 -4.61 -4.33
C ALA A 177 26.43 -5.53 -4.30
N GLN A 178 26.37 -6.46 -3.34
CA GLN A 178 25.19 -7.29 -3.11
C GLN A 178 24.00 -6.45 -2.64
N ALA A 179 24.21 -5.45 -1.77
CA ALA A 179 23.16 -4.52 -1.37
C ALA A 179 22.59 -3.76 -2.59
N GLU A 180 23.45 -3.29 -3.50
CA GLU A 180 23.05 -2.62 -4.74
C GLU A 180 22.23 -3.54 -5.64
N THR A 181 22.68 -4.78 -5.85
CA THR A 181 21.93 -5.78 -6.63
C THR A 181 20.55 -6.03 -6.02
N THR A 182 20.49 -6.26 -4.70
CA THR A 182 19.22 -6.47 -3.99
C THR A 182 18.28 -5.27 -4.11
N MET A 183 18.79 -4.04 -3.98
CA MET A 183 18.02 -2.82 -4.18
C MET A 183 17.45 -2.75 -5.60
N ARG A 184 18.28 -2.93 -6.64
CA ARG A 184 17.86 -2.86 -8.04
C ARG A 184 16.81 -3.92 -8.40
N ASP A 185 17.01 -5.15 -7.93
CA ASP A 185 16.05 -6.25 -8.15
C ASP A 185 14.71 -5.97 -7.47
N SER A 186 14.75 -5.38 -6.28
CA SER A 186 13.56 -4.99 -5.53
C SER A 186 12.80 -3.85 -6.20
N LEU A 187 13.49 -2.84 -6.74
CA LEU A 187 12.89 -1.76 -7.52
C LEU A 187 12.29 -2.29 -8.83
N ASN A 188 12.97 -3.19 -9.53
CA ASN A 188 12.41 -3.82 -10.74
C ASN A 188 11.09 -4.54 -10.44
N LYS A 189 11.05 -5.30 -9.35
CA LYS A 189 9.82 -5.95 -8.90
C LYS A 189 8.74 -4.95 -8.48
N LEU A 190 9.10 -3.86 -7.80
CA LEU A 190 8.18 -2.76 -7.46
C LEU A 190 7.58 -2.15 -8.74
N MET A 191 8.40 -1.86 -9.75
CA MET A 191 7.94 -1.36 -11.06
C MET A 191 6.97 -2.33 -11.74
N ASP A 192 7.29 -3.63 -11.75
CA ASP A 192 6.45 -4.66 -12.36
C ASP A 192 5.14 -4.84 -11.58
N ILE A 193 5.17 -4.75 -10.25
CA ILE A 193 3.98 -4.75 -9.39
C ILE A 193 3.11 -3.53 -9.73
N ARG A 194 3.69 -2.33 -9.80
CA ARG A 194 2.93 -1.11 -10.14
C ARG A 194 2.26 -1.24 -11.51
N GLU A 195 2.98 -1.74 -12.51
CA GLU A 195 2.42 -1.95 -13.86
C GLU A 195 1.29 -2.99 -13.86
N GLN A 196 1.47 -4.14 -13.18
CA GLN A 196 0.43 -5.17 -13.02
C GLN A 196 -0.87 -4.59 -12.44
N TYR A 197 -0.72 -3.61 -11.55
CA TYR A 197 -1.84 -2.95 -10.87
C TYR A 197 -2.25 -1.62 -11.50
N LYS A 198 -1.75 -1.27 -12.69
CA LYS A 198 -2.09 -0.01 -13.40
C LYS A 198 -1.73 1.26 -12.62
N LEU A 199 -0.74 1.18 -11.74
CA LEU A 199 -0.07 2.31 -11.12
C LEU A 199 1.09 2.79 -12.02
N PRO A 200 1.58 4.03 -11.84
CA PRO A 200 2.74 4.52 -12.58
C PRO A 200 3.95 3.61 -12.37
N ARG A 201 4.61 3.15 -13.45
CA ARG A 201 5.80 2.28 -13.34
C ARG A 201 6.93 2.98 -12.57
N SER A 202 7.12 4.27 -12.81
CA SER A 202 8.06 5.14 -12.10
C SER A 202 7.32 6.30 -11.43
N CYS A 203 7.86 6.77 -10.31
CA CYS A 203 7.40 7.96 -9.62
C CYS A 203 8.19 9.16 -10.15
N SER A 204 7.51 10.06 -10.85
CA SER A 204 8.08 11.26 -11.49
C SER A 204 7.62 12.54 -10.80
#